data_AF-A0A2E5J7P9-F1
#
_entry.id   AF-A0A2E5J7P9-F1
#
_cell.length_a   1.000
_cell.length_b   1.000
_cell.length_c   1.000
_cell.angle_alpha   90.00
_cell.angle_beta   90.00
_cell.angle_gamma   90.00
#
_symmetry.space_group_name_H-M   'P 1'
#
loop_
_entity.id
_entity.type
_entity.pdbx_description
1 polymer ?
#
loop_
_entity_poly.entity_id
_entity_poly.type
_entity_poly.pdbx_seq_one_letter_code
_entity_poly.pdbx_strand_id
1 'polypeptide(L)'
;MEIKYSLIDIGANLTHPELHKKIETVVDNIRKANIEKVIITSSNIDDTIMALKIIDLYPDLFYTTVGFHPHNAKDCTDTALEHIKKLLHNAHIVAIGECGLDYYREYSPKEKQLYCFEKHLEIASTTTKPLFLHERHAFKDFFNLLNKYVNSLNKYVVHCFTGDKTQLKSYIDIGCYIGITGWITDNSRGQHLQDLIKYIPEDRLMIETDAPYLIPHNINFKHDGINEPAFLTYVAEKISKCLSKDVNYIKDKTTNNAKTFFNI
;
A
#
# COMPACT_ATOMS: atom_id res chain seq x y z
N MET A 1 16.75 28.57 0.86
CA MET A 1 16.70 27.10 0.96
C MET A 1 15.66 26.65 -0.04
N GLU A 2 16.03 25.85 -1.05
CA GLU A 2 15.04 25.25 -1.96
C GLU A 2 14.14 24.32 -1.13
N ILE A 3 12.82 24.47 -1.27
CA ILE A 3 11.86 23.55 -0.68
C ILE A 3 12.04 22.22 -1.43
N LYS A 4 12.60 21.21 -0.74
CA LYS A 4 12.78 19.88 -1.31
C LYS A 4 11.51 19.07 -1.06
N TYR A 5 10.62 19.05 -2.03
CA TYR A 5 9.40 18.24 -1.99
C TYR A 5 9.77 16.76 -2.02
N SER A 6 9.35 16.02 -1.01
CA SER A 6 9.59 14.59 -0.87
C SER A 6 8.32 13.78 -1.12
N LEU A 7 8.49 12.46 -1.23
CA LEU A 7 7.40 11.50 -1.41
C LEU A 7 7.54 10.35 -0.43
N ILE A 8 6.41 9.74 -0.04
CA ILE A 8 6.39 8.46 0.66
C ILE A 8 5.71 7.44 -0.24
N ASP A 9 6.40 6.34 -0.51
CA ASP A 9 5.81 5.17 -1.16
C ASP A 9 5.13 4.31 -0.11
N ILE A 10 3.79 4.23 -0.13
CA ILE A 10 3.04 3.49 0.88
C ILE A 10 3.08 1.97 0.68
N GLY A 11 3.61 1.48 -0.44
CA GLY A 11 3.55 0.06 -0.79
C GLY A 11 4.57 -0.34 -1.85
N ALA A 12 5.65 -0.98 -1.42
CA ALA A 12 6.62 -1.62 -2.30
C ALA A 12 7.06 -2.99 -1.76
N ASN A 13 7.11 -3.99 -2.62
CA ASN A 13 7.43 -5.38 -2.30
C ASN A 13 8.94 -5.61 -2.35
N LEU A 14 9.72 -4.92 -1.51
CA LEU A 14 11.20 -4.97 -1.58
C LEU A 14 11.82 -6.33 -1.22
N THR A 15 11.05 -7.22 -0.60
CA THR A 15 11.44 -8.62 -0.37
C THR A 15 11.38 -9.46 -1.65
N HIS A 16 10.70 -8.97 -2.70
CA HIS A 16 10.61 -9.65 -3.98
C HIS A 16 12.02 -9.84 -4.59
N PRO A 17 12.36 -11.03 -5.13
CA PRO A 17 13.73 -11.35 -5.58
C PRO A 17 14.32 -10.35 -6.59
N GLU A 18 13.50 -9.80 -7.48
CA GLU A 18 13.94 -8.81 -8.49
C GLU A 18 14.48 -7.51 -7.87
N LEU A 19 13.93 -7.09 -6.72
CA LEU A 19 14.35 -5.89 -6.02
C LEU A 19 15.39 -6.21 -4.94
N HIS A 20 15.16 -7.27 -4.16
CA HIS A 20 16.01 -7.62 -3.04
C HIS A 20 17.47 -7.90 -3.46
N LYS A 21 17.67 -8.60 -4.60
CA LYS A 21 19.01 -8.88 -5.14
C LYS A 21 19.79 -7.62 -5.54
N LYS A 22 19.10 -6.49 -5.70
CA LYS A 22 19.65 -5.20 -6.14
C LYS A 22 19.38 -4.10 -5.11
N ILE A 23 19.18 -4.46 -3.83
CA ILE A 23 18.68 -3.53 -2.80
C ILE A 23 19.55 -2.27 -2.65
N GLU A 24 20.87 -2.37 -2.77
CA GLU A 24 21.80 -1.23 -2.73
C GLU A 24 21.50 -0.23 -3.86
N THR A 25 21.36 -0.72 -5.10
CA THR A 25 21.00 0.10 -6.27
C THR A 25 19.62 0.74 -6.10
N VAL A 26 18.65 -0.02 -5.59
CA VAL A 26 17.29 0.48 -5.31
C VAL A 26 17.34 1.63 -4.29
N VAL A 27 18.10 1.48 -3.21
CA VAL A 27 18.29 2.53 -2.19
C VAL A 27 18.93 3.79 -2.78
N ASP A 28 19.95 3.63 -3.62
CA ASP A 28 20.58 4.76 -4.31
C ASP A 28 19.60 5.51 -5.21
N ASN A 29 18.74 4.78 -5.93
CA ASN A 29 17.71 5.38 -6.78
C ASN A 29 16.64 6.10 -5.96
N ILE A 30 16.18 5.51 -4.86
CA ILE A 30 15.23 6.12 -3.90
C ILE A 30 15.77 7.47 -3.41
N ARG A 31 17.04 7.51 -2.99
CA ARG A 31 17.70 8.73 -2.51
C ARG A 31 17.83 9.79 -3.61
N LYS A 32 18.24 9.40 -4.82
CA LYS A 32 18.33 10.30 -5.98
C LYS A 32 16.98 10.90 -6.37
N ALA A 33 15.90 10.11 -6.26
CA ALA A 33 14.54 10.54 -6.53
C ALA A 33 13.89 11.34 -5.38
N ASN A 34 14.58 11.54 -4.26
CA ASN A 34 14.09 12.21 -3.05
C ASN A 34 12.81 11.56 -2.46
N ILE A 35 12.73 10.23 -2.53
CA ILE A 35 11.71 9.48 -1.80
C ILE A 35 12.14 9.43 -0.32
N GLU A 36 11.33 9.98 0.57
CA GLU A 36 11.64 10.15 2.00
C GLU A 36 11.56 8.84 2.76
N LYS A 37 10.49 8.08 2.53
CA LYS A 37 10.23 6.78 3.17
C LYS A 37 9.59 5.84 2.18
N VAL A 38 9.83 4.54 2.38
CA VAL A 38 9.10 3.48 1.69
C VAL A 38 8.56 2.51 2.74
N ILE A 39 7.29 2.17 2.63
CA ILE A 39 6.66 1.13 3.44
C ILE A 39 6.79 -0.19 2.67
N ILE A 40 7.60 -1.10 3.20
CA ILE A 40 7.79 -2.43 2.63
C ILE A 40 6.54 -3.25 2.92
N THR A 41 5.84 -3.66 1.86
CA THR A 41 4.65 -4.50 1.98
C THR A 41 5.06 -5.94 2.30
N SER A 42 4.53 -6.48 3.39
CA SER A 42 4.73 -7.88 3.77
C SER A 42 3.48 -8.70 3.49
N SER A 43 3.64 -9.85 2.84
CA SER A 43 2.52 -10.73 2.48
C SER A 43 2.32 -11.90 3.45
N ASN A 44 3.29 -12.15 4.33
CA ASN A 44 3.29 -13.17 5.38
C ASN A 44 4.37 -12.84 6.45
N ILE A 45 4.53 -13.72 7.44
CA ILE A 45 5.50 -13.54 8.54
C ILE A 45 6.96 -13.59 8.03
N ASP A 46 7.30 -14.51 7.14
CA ASP A 46 8.68 -14.65 6.63
C ASP A 46 9.10 -13.40 5.84
N ASP A 47 8.19 -12.86 5.02
CA ASP A 47 8.36 -11.58 4.34
C ASP A 47 8.56 -10.45 5.35
N THR A 48 7.80 -10.42 6.44
CA THR A 48 7.96 -9.41 7.50
C THR A 48 9.35 -9.47 8.12
N ILE A 49 9.84 -10.68 8.43
CA ILE A 49 11.19 -10.87 8.97
C ILE A 49 12.26 -10.46 7.96
N MET A 50 12.05 -10.72 6.67
CA MET A 50 12.96 -10.30 5.61
C MET A 50 12.97 -8.78 5.43
N ALA A 51 11.81 -8.14 5.51
CA ALA A 51 11.67 -6.68 5.47
C ALA A 51 12.41 -6.02 6.65
N LEU A 52 12.28 -6.59 7.87
CA LEU A 52 13.01 -6.11 9.04
C LEU A 52 14.54 -6.20 8.86
N LYS A 53 15.06 -7.25 8.21
CA LYS A 53 16.49 -7.34 7.88
C LYS A 53 16.95 -6.25 6.90
N ILE A 54 16.09 -5.87 5.95
CA ILE A 54 16.37 -4.74 5.04
C ILE A 54 16.36 -3.43 5.84
N ILE A 55 15.41 -3.26 6.75
CA ILE A 55 15.29 -2.09 7.62
C ILE A 55 16.50 -1.94 8.54
N ASP A 56 17.05 -3.03 9.08
CA ASP A 56 18.26 -2.98 9.93
C ASP A 56 19.47 -2.36 9.19
N LEU A 57 19.53 -2.50 7.86
CA LEU A 57 20.58 -1.92 7.02
C LEU A 57 20.32 -0.44 6.68
N TYR A 58 19.05 -0.03 6.61
CA TYR A 58 18.63 1.32 6.21
C TYR A 58 17.46 1.84 7.08
N PRO A 59 17.66 1.99 8.40
CA PRO A 59 16.58 2.23 9.35
C PRO A 59 15.94 3.62 9.20
N ASP A 60 16.64 4.55 8.54
CA ASP A 60 16.15 5.88 8.23
C ASP A 60 15.22 5.93 7.02
N LEU A 61 15.13 4.85 6.23
CA LEU A 61 14.41 4.87 4.95
C LEU A 61 13.15 4.01 4.95
N PHE A 62 13.14 2.93 5.74
CA PHE A 62 12.14 1.89 5.62
C PHE A 62 11.31 1.68 6.88
N TYR A 63 10.03 1.42 6.63
CA TYR A 63 9.10 0.82 7.57
C TYR A 63 8.48 -0.41 6.89
N THR A 64 7.70 -1.22 7.61
CA THR A 64 7.01 -2.36 7.01
C THR A 64 5.62 -2.58 7.61
N THR A 65 4.81 -3.33 6.88
CA THR A 65 3.54 -3.86 7.37
C THR A 65 3.74 -5.28 7.92
N VAL A 66 2.78 -5.79 8.69
CA VAL A 66 2.74 -7.21 9.10
C VAL A 66 1.35 -7.80 8.94
N GLY A 67 1.22 -8.95 8.28
CA GLY A 67 -0.06 -9.61 8.06
C GLY A 67 0.06 -10.79 7.11
N PHE A 68 -1.10 -11.34 6.73
CA PHE A 68 -1.21 -12.32 5.66
C PHE A 68 -2.04 -11.76 4.50
N HIS A 69 -1.41 -11.70 3.34
CA HIS A 69 -2.09 -11.44 2.08
C HIS A 69 -3.11 -12.55 1.80
N PRO A 70 -4.26 -12.27 1.16
CA PRO A 70 -5.27 -13.29 0.82
C PRO A 70 -4.70 -14.55 0.17
N HIS A 71 -3.63 -14.44 -0.62
CA HIS A 71 -3.03 -15.61 -1.27
C HIS A 71 -2.36 -16.58 -0.27
N ASN A 72 -1.90 -16.06 0.88
CA ASN A 72 -1.26 -16.81 1.97
C ASN A 72 -2.23 -17.11 3.14
N ALA A 73 -3.52 -16.81 2.98
CA ALA A 73 -4.50 -16.95 4.06
C ALA A 73 -4.67 -18.39 4.59
N LYS A 74 -4.33 -19.41 3.78
CA LYS A 74 -4.31 -20.82 4.22
C LYS A 74 -3.33 -21.10 5.36
N ASP A 75 -2.28 -20.28 5.49
CA ASP A 75 -1.23 -20.42 6.50
C ASP A 75 -1.52 -19.60 7.77
N CYS A 76 -2.63 -18.86 7.78
CA CYS A 76 -3.11 -18.10 8.94
C CYS A 76 -3.67 -19.06 10.01
N THR A 77 -2.85 -19.33 11.03
CA THR A 77 -3.20 -20.12 12.21
C THR A 77 -3.23 -19.23 13.46
N ASP A 78 -3.87 -19.69 14.54
CA ASP A 78 -3.87 -18.95 15.82
C ASP A 78 -2.44 -18.67 16.32
N THR A 79 -1.51 -19.63 16.17
CA THR A 79 -0.09 -19.44 16.50
C THR A 79 0.55 -18.34 15.66
N ALA A 80 0.23 -18.26 14.37
CA ALA A 80 0.74 -17.20 13.50
C ALA A 80 0.17 -15.83 13.88
N LEU A 81 -1.11 -15.75 14.25
CA LEU A 81 -1.76 -14.53 14.73
C LEU A 81 -1.12 -14.02 16.04
N GLU A 82 -0.77 -14.92 16.96
CA GLU A 82 -0.01 -14.55 18.17
C GLU A 82 1.39 -14.03 17.83
N HIS A 83 2.03 -14.53 16.78
CA HIS A 83 3.29 -13.98 16.31
C HIS A 83 3.13 -12.57 15.73
N ILE A 84 2.08 -12.32 14.93
CA ILE A 84 1.75 -10.99 14.42
C ILE A 84 1.59 -10.00 15.59
N LYS A 85 0.80 -10.35 16.61
CA LYS A 85 0.61 -9.50 17.80
C LYS A 85 1.93 -9.11 18.47
N LYS A 86 2.87 -10.05 18.59
CA LYS A 86 4.22 -9.77 19.13
C LYS A 86 5.02 -8.83 18.23
N LEU A 87 4.97 -9.04 16.92
CA LEU A 87 5.69 -8.22 15.95
C LEU A 87 5.18 -6.77 15.93
N LEU A 88 3.90 -6.52 16.22
CA LEU A 88 3.33 -5.16 16.26
C LEU A 88 3.98 -4.23 17.32
N HIS A 89 4.75 -4.78 18.27
CA HIS A 89 5.54 -4.00 19.22
C HIS A 89 6.83 -3.41 18.62
N ASN A 90 7.26 -3.87 17.43
CA ASN A 90 8.41 -3.30 16.72
C ASN A 90 8.04 -1.90 16.17
N ALA A 91 8.89 -0.90 16.44
CA ALA A 91 8.66 0.48 16.01
C ALA A 91 8.66 0.66 14.48
N HIS A 92 9.33 -0.22 13.73
CA HIS A 92 9.34 -0.18 12.27
C HIS A 92 8.12 -0.85 11.62
N ILE A 93 7.30 -1.55 12.39
CA ILE A 93 6.04 -2.13 11.91
C ILE A 93 4.93 -1.10 12.10
N VAL A 94 4.49 -0.49 11.01
CA VAL A 94 3.60 0.69 11.06
C VAL A 94 2.15 0.41 10.68
N ALA A 95 1.84 -0.78 10.16
CA ALA A 95 0.48 -1.18 9.81
C ALA A 95 0.27 -2.69 9.89
N ILE A 96 -0.99 -3.08 10.06
CA ILE A 96 -1.45 -4.47 9.91
C ILE A 96 -1.84 -4.67 8.44
N GLY A 97 -1.23 -5.64 7.78
CA GLY A 97 -1.41 -5.94 6.37
C GLY A 97 -0.09 -6.34 5.69
N GLU A 98 -0.07 -6.59 4.39
CA GLU A 98 -1.21 -6.56 3.50
C GLU A 98 -2.21 -7.66 3.86
N CYS A 99 -3.49 -7.33 4.02
CA CYS A 99 -4.54 -8.29 4.35
C CYS A 99 -5.85 -7.93 3.62
N GLY A 100 -6.76 -8.88 3.44
CA GLY A 100 -8.00 -8.64 2.70
C GLY A 100 -8.40 -9.85 1.88
N LEU A 101 -9.00 -9.62 0.70
CA LEU A 101 -9.60 -10.66 -0.14
C LEU A 101 -9.20 -10.51 -1.63
N ASP A 102 -8.80 -11.61 -2.26
CA ASP A 102 -8.56 -11.72 -3.71
C ASP A 102 -9.28 -12.97 -4.26
N TYR A 103 -10.39 -12.74 -4.96
CA TYR A 103 -11.19 -13.79 -5.61
C TYR A 103 -10.85 -13.95 -7.10
N TYR A 104 -9.79 -13.32 -7.59
CA TYR A 104 -9.33 -13.46 -8.97
C TYR A 104 -8.32 -14.61 -9.13
N ARG A 105 -7.37 -14.75 -8.20
CA ARG A 105 -6.33 -15.79 -8.27
C ARG A 105 -6.63 -17.04 -7.43
N GLU A 106 -7.43 -16.90 -6.37
CA GLU A 106 -7.88 -17.98 -5.48
C GLU A 106 -6.79 -18.95 -4.97
N TYR A 107 -5.56 -18.48 -4.70
CA TYR A 107 -4.47 -19.33 -4.18
C TYR A 107 -4.65 -19.84 -2.75
N SER A 108 -5.60 -19.24 -2.02
CA SER A 108 -6.15 -19.77 -0.77
C SER A 108 -7.67 -19.85 -0.89
N PRO A 109 -8.31 -20.89 -0.30
CA PRO A 109 -9.76 -21.01 -0.31
C PRO A 109 -10.45 -19.77 0.27
N LYS A 110 -11.58 -19.38 -0.32
CA LYS A 110 -12.36 -18.21 0.10
C LYS A 110 -12.63 -18.18 1.62
N GLU A 111 -12.99 -19.32 2.22
CA GLU A 111 -13.25 -19.43 3.66
C GLU A 111 -12.01 -19.10 4.50
N LYS A 112 -10.82 -19.50 4.04
CA LYS A 112 -9.55 -19.16 4.69
C LYS A 112 -9.23 -17.68 4.54
N GLN A 113 -9.49 -17.08 3.38
CA GLN A 113 -9.33 -15.64 3.18
C GLN A 113 -10.25 -14.84 4.12
N LEU A 114 -11.53 -15.22 4.21
CA LEU A 114 -12.50 -14.57 5.10
C LEU A 114 -12.10 -14.68 6.56
N TYR A 115 -11.77 -15.88 7.03
CA TYR A 115 -11.29 -16.09 8.40
C TYR A 115 -10.05 -15.25 8.68
N CYS A 116 -9.06 -15.32 7.80
CA CYS A 116 -7.80 -14.58 7.95
C CYS A 116 -8.03 -13.07 7.99
N PHE A 117 -8.84 -12.53 7.09
CA PHE A 117 -9.17 -11.11 7.07
C PHE A 117 -9.92 -10.68 8.33
N GLU A 118 -10.90 -11.46 8.80
CA GLU A 118 -11.61 -11.19 10.06
C GLU A 118 -10.63 -11.14 11.25
N LYS A 119 -9.67 -12.07 11.31
CA LYS A 119 -8.65 -12.06 12.37
C LYS A 119 -7.72 -10.86 12.34
N HIS A 120 -7.38 -10.33 11.17
CA HIS A 120 -6.64 -9.06 11.09
C HIS A 120 -7.50 -7.88 11.56
N LEU A 121 -8.79 -7.86 11.25
CA LEU A 121 -9.72 -6.83 11.74
C LEU A 121 -9.90 -6.89 13.27
N GLU A 122 -9.99 -8.09 13.85
CA GLU A 122 -10.01 -8.30 15.30
C GLU A 122 -8.71 -7.81 15.98
N ILE A 123 -7.54 -8.06 15.39
CA ILE A 123 -6.28 -7.53 15.92
C ILE A 123 -6.27 -6.01 15.80
N ALA A 124 -6.64 -5.46 14.63
CA ALA A 124 -6.64 -4.02 14.41
C ALA A 124 -7.59 -3.27 15.35
N SER A 125 -8.75 -3.85 15.70
CA SER A 125 -9.72 -3.22 16.60
C SER A 125 -9.25 -3.08 18.06
N THR A 126 -8.17 -3.79 18.42
CA THR A 126 -7.56 -3.75 19.75
C THR A 126 -6.23 -3.02 19.78
N THR A 127 -5.82 -2.38 18.67
CA THR A 127 -4.57 -1.63 18.55
C THR A 127 -4.79 -0.28 17.90
N THR A 128 -3.77 0.59 17.93
CA THR A 128 -3.79 1.86 17.19
C THR A 128 -3.22 1.75 15.78
N LYS A 129 -2.83 0.54 15.34
CA LYS A 129 -2.16 0.36 14.05
C LYS A 129 -3.18 0.48 12.92
N PRO A 130 -2.88 1.25 11.86
CA PRO A 130 -3.73 1.29 10.68
C PRO A 130 -3.72 -0.05 9.93
N LEU A 131 -4.73 -0.27 9.08
CA LEU A 131 -4.83 -1.42 8.19
C LEU A 131 -4.41 -1.09 6.76
N PHE A 132 -3.58 -1.93 6.16
CA PHE A 132 -3.20 -1.90 4.76
C PHE A 132 -3.94 -3.02 4.01
N LEU A 133 -4.96 -2.65 3.23
CA LEU A 133 -6.01 -3.57 2.80
C LEU A 133 -6.01 -3.85 1.30
N HIS A 134 -5.95 -5.14 0.93
CA HIS A 134 -6.09 -5.64 -0.43
C HIS A 134 -7.53 -6.03 -0.77
N GLU A 135 -8.02 -5.58 -1.93
CA GLU A 135 -9.27 -6.06 -2.49
C GLU A 135 -9.14 -6.30 -4.00
N ARG A 136 -9.54 -7.49 -4.45
CA ARG A 136 -9.70 -7.79 -5.87
C ARG A 136 -10.85 -8.75 -6.11
N HIS A 137 -11.85 -8.31 -6.88
CA HIS A 137 -13.03 -9.08 -7.26
C HIS A 137 -13.83 -9.64 -6.07
N ALA A 138 -13.68 -9.02 -4.89
CA ALA A 138 -14.21 -9.50 -3.61
C ALA A 138 -14.99 -8.42 -2.83
N PHE A 139 -15.22 -7.25 -3.45
CA PHE A 139 -15.84 -6.06 -2.84
C PHE A 139 -16.99 -6.35 -1.87
N LYS A 140 -17.99 -7.14 -2.26
CA LYS A 140 -19.18 -7.38 -1.42
C LYS A 140 -18.82 -7.99 -0.07
N ASP A 141 -18.03 -9.06 -0.06
CA ASP A 141 -17.65 -9.73 1.18
C ASP A 141 -16.63 -8.90 1.96
N PHE A 142 -15.69 -8.29 1.25
CA PHE A 142 -14.67 -7.41 1.82
C PHE A 142 -15.33 -6.24 2.58
N PHE A 143 -16.22 -5.50 1.90
CA PHE A 143 -16.88 -4.34 2.45
C PHE A 143 -17.80 -4.70 3.61
N ASN A 144 -18.60 -5.76 3.47
CA ASN A 144 -19.48 -6.22 4.55
C ASN A 144 -18.70 -6.61 5.80
N LEU A 145 -17.53 -7.23 5.66
CA LEU A 145 -16.70 -7.61 6.79
C LEU A 145 -16.04 -6.38 7.42
N LEU A 146 -15.39 -5.53 6.62
CA LEU A 146 -14.78 -4.28 7.08
C LEU A 146 -15.79 -3.39 7.82
N ASN A 147 -17.01 -3.24 7.26
CA ASN A 147 -18.07 -2.40 7.81
C ASN A 147 -18.55 -2.83 9.21
N LYS A 148 -18.37 -4.10 9.61
CA LYS A 148 -18.67 -4.54 10.99
C LYS A 148 -17.71 -3.94 12.02
N TYR A 149 -16.48 -3.62 11.60
CA TYR A 149 -15.40 -3.21 12.50
C TYR A 149 -15.13 -1.69 12.48
N VAL A 150 -15.68 -0.92 11.54
CA VAL A 150 -15.33 0.51 11.32
C VAL A 150 -15.32 1.37 12.58
N ASN A 151 -16.25 1.16 13.52
CA ASN A 151 -16.32 1.93 14.77
C ASN A 151 -15.19 1.62 15.78
N SER A 152 -14.42 0.56 15.54
CA SER A 152 -13.33 0.09 16.40
C SER A 152 -11.96 0.19 15.74
N LEU A 153 -11.89 0.58 14.46
CA LEU A 153 -10.64 0.70 13.72
C LEU A 153 -10.12 2.14 13.78
N ASN A 154 -8.80 2.32 13.76
CA ASN A 154 -8.18 3.65 13.72
C ASN A 154 -8.23 4.26 12.31
N LYS A 155 -7.46 3.67 11.37
CA LYS A 155 -7.38 4.10 9.96
C LYS A 155 -7.20 2.87 9.08
N TYR A 156 -7.65 2.96 7.85
CA TYR A 156 -7.49 1.90 6.86
C TYR A 156 -7.34 2.50 5.47
N VAL A 157 -6.50 1.86 4.66
CA VAL A 157 -6.30 2.20 3.25
C VAL A 157 -6.65 0.98 2.41
N VAL A 158 -7.48 1.19 1.38
CA VAL A 158 -7.54 0.24 0.26
C VAL A 158 -6.42 0.61 -0.69
N HIS A 159 -5.35 -0.18 -0.64
CA HIS A 159 -4.18 0.03 -1.48
C HIS A 159 -4.47 -0.46 -2.91
N CYS A 160 -3.68 0.02 -3.88
CA CYS A 160 -3.76 -0.31 -5.30
C CYS A 160 -5.21 -0.32 -5.83
N PHE A 161 -5.98 0.73 -5.50
CA PHE A 161 -7.40 0.79 -5.86
C PHE A 161 -7.58 0.80 -7.38
N THR A 162 -8.30 -0.20 -7.90
CA THR A 162 -8.64 -0.32 -9.33
C THR A 162 -10.14 -0.52 -9.58
N GLY A 163 -10.97 -0.34 -8.54
CA GLY A 163 -12.41 -0.52 -8.58
C GLY A 163 -13.20 0.57 -9.31
N ASP A 164 -14.53 0.47 -9.25
CA ASP A 164 -15.46 1.40 -9.88
C ASP A 164 -15.89 2.57 -8.95
N LYS A 165 -16.69 3.49 -9.50
CA LYS A 165 -17.19 4.68 -8.77
C LYS A 165 -18.00 4.32 -7.53
N THR A 166 -18.81 3.27 -7.60
CA THR A 166 -19.68 2.83 -6.51
C THR A 166 -18.83 2.31 -5.37
N GLN A 167 -17.86 1.45 -5.69
CA GLN A 167 -16.91 0.89 -4.72
C GLN A 167 -16.09 2.01 -4.07
N LEU A 168 -15.57 2.95 -4.88
CA LEU A 168 -14.84 4.10 -4.39
C LEU A 168 -15.65 4.92 -3.37
N LYS A 169 -16.89 5.25 -3.73
CA LYS A 169 -17.78 6.02 -2.85
C LYS A 169 -18.05 5.27 -1.55
N SER A 170 -18.33 3.96 -1.62
CA SER A 170 -18.55 3.15 -0.42
C SER A 170 -17.34 3.18 0.52
N TYR A 171 -16.11 3.11 -0.01
CA TYR A 171 -14.90 3.22 0.82
C TYR A 171 -14.73 4.62 1.43
N ILE A 172 -14.99 5.68 0.66
CA ILE A 172 -14.90 7.06 1.15
C ILE A 172 -15.96 7.33 2.24
N ASP A 173 -17.18 6.83 2.07
CA ASP A 173 -18.30 7.05 3.00
C ASP A 173 -17.99 6.46 4.39
N ILE A 174 -17.15 5.41 4.47
CA ILE A 174 -16.66 4.85 5.73
C ILE A 174 -15.30 5.43 6.14
N GLY A 175 -14.79 6.49 5.52
CA GLY A 175 -13.57 7.19 5.94
C GLY A 175 -12.25 6.56 5.50
N CYS A 176 -12.28 5.63 4.54
CA CYS A 176 -11.09 4.95 4.01
C CYS A 176 -10.13 5.91 3.28
N TYR A 177 -8.83 5.65 3.40
CA TYR A 177 -7.82 6.20 2.50
C TYR A 177 -7.75 5.37 1.21
N ILE A 178 -7.33 5.97 0.10
CA ILE A 178 -7.25 5.31 -1.21
C ILE A 178 -5.82 5.41 -1.73
N GLY A 179 -5.20 4.25 -1.98
CA GLY A 179 -3.88 4.12 -2.57
C GLY A 179 -3.94 4.03 -4.09
N ILE A 180 -3.14 4.84 -4.78
CA ILE A 180 -3.08 4.90 -6.25
C ILE A 180 -1.67 4.55 -6.72
N THR A 181 -1.58 3.58 -7.63
CA THR A 181 -0.33 3.09 -8.22
C THR A 181 -0.06 3.66 -9.61
N GLY A 182 1.03 3.21 -10.23
CA GLY A 182 1.31 3.41 -11.65
C GLY A 182 0.20 2.95 -12.60
N TRP A 183 -0.79 2.19 -12.13
CA TRP A 183 -1.99 1.83 -12.92
C TRP A 183 -2.66 3.03 -13.57
N ILE A 184 -2.71 4.19 -12.89
CA ILE A 184 -3.32 5.42 -13.41
C ILE A 184 -2.63 5.95 -14.68
N THR A 185 -1.38 5.57 -14.92
CA THR A 185 -0.57 6.02 -16.06
C THR A 185 -0.87 5.25 -17.34
N ASP A 186 -1.49 4.07 -17.23
CA ASP A 186 -1.92 3.26 -18.37
C ASP A 186 -3.21 3.85 -18.97
N ASN A 187 -3.12 4.46 -20.14
CA ASN A 187 -4.29 5.06 -20.80
C ASN A 187 -5.29 4.02 -21.34
N SER A 188 -4.93 2.74 -21.40
CA SER A 188 -5.84 1.68 -21.84
C SER A 188 -6.60 1.06 -20.67
N ARG A 189 -5.91 0.69 -19.59
CA ARG A 189 -6.50 -0.01 -18.43
C ARG A 189 -6.79 0.89 -17.24
N GLY A 190 -6.15 2.06 -17.16
CA GLY A 190 -6.25 3.00 -16.04
C GLY A 190 -7.08 4.25 -16.35
N GLN A 191 -7.67 4.36 -17.53
CA GLN A 191 -8.48 5.53 -17.92
C GLN A 191 -9.65 5.75 -16.96
N HIS A 192 -10.32 4.69 -16.52
CA HIS A 192 -11.41 4.81 -15.54
C HIS A 192 -10.91 5.44 -14.23
N LEU A 193 -9.72 5.08 -13.77
CA LEU A 193 -9.14 5.62 -12.55
C LEU A 193 -8.78 7.11 -12.69
N GLN A 194 -8.34 7.54 -13.89
CA GLN A 194 -8.12 8.96 -14.20
C GLN A 194 -9.40 9.79 -14.08
N ASP A 195 -10.55 9.21 -14.41
CA ASP A 195 -11.86 9.87 -14.28
C ASP A 195 -12.39 9.86 -12.84
N LEU A 196 -11.97 8.87 -12.05
CA LEU A 196 -12.42 8.67 -10.67
C LEU A 196 -11.63 9.46 -9.63
N ILE A 197 -10.35 9.74 -9.88
CA ILE A 197 -9.45 10.34 -8.87
C ILE A 197 -9.96 11.67 -8.30
N LYS A 198 -10.73 12.45 -9.08
CA LYS A 198 -11.35 13.70 -8.62
C LYS A 198 -12.40 13.53 -7.52
N TYR A 199 -12.90 12.31 -7.30
CA TYR A 199 -13.85 12.01 -6.22
C TYR A 199 -13.15 11.61 -4.93
N ILE A 200 -11.83 11.37 -4.93
CA ILE A 200 -11.06 11.03 -3.73
C ILE A 200 -10.81 12.34 -2.95
N PRO A 201 -11.22 12.43 -1.67
CA PRO A 201 -10.88 13.57 -0.83
C PRO A 201 -9.36 13.74 -0.75
N GLU A 202 -8.90 15.00 -0.82
CA GLU A 202 -7.47 15.29 -0.88
C GLU A 202 -6.70 14.85 0.36
N ASP A 203 -7.38 14.77 1.52
CA ASP A 203 -6.86 14.28 2.80
C ASP A 203 -6.98 12.76 2.96
N ARG A 204 -7.38 12.04 1.90
CA ARG A 204 -7.50 10.57 1.86
C ARG A 204 -6.75 9.92 0.71
N LEU A 205 -6.17 10.71 -0.21
CA LEU A 205 -5.36 10.21 -1.31
C LEU A 205 -3.93 9.89 -0.85
N MET A 206 -3.46 8.67 -1.11
CA MET A 206 -2.06 8.26 -0.97
C MET A 206 -1.57 7.61 -2.26
N ILE A 207 -0.25 7.50 -2.44
CA ILE A 207 0.35 6.95 -3.66
C ILE A 207 1.40 5.90 -3.33
N GLU A 208 1.55 4.95 -4.25
CA GLU A 208 2.45 3.80 -4.11
C GLU A 208 2.99 3.39 -5.48
N THR A 209 4.09 2.66 -5.49
CA THR A 209 4.56 2.04 -6.75
C THR A 209 3.98 0.66 -6.95
N ASP A 210 3.73 -0.09 -5.88
CA ASP A 210 3.52 -1.55 -5.91
C ASP A 210 4.70 -2.28 -6.58
N ALA A 211 5.90 -1.71 -6.50
CA ALA A 211 7.10 -2.29 -7.08
C ALA A 211 7.30 -3.73 -6.58
N PRO A 212 7.70 -4.70 -7.43
CA PRO A 212 8.21 -4.53 -8.80
C PRO A 212 7.13 -4.46 -9.89
N TYR A 213 5.85 -4.48 -9.51
CA TYR A 213 4.73 -4.48 -10.44
C TYR A 213 4.37 -3.05 -10.90
N LEU A 214 3.46 -2.95 -11.87
CA LEU A 214 2.78 -1.70 -12.22
C LEU A 214 3.70 -0.53 -12.60
N ILE A 215 4.77 -0.81 -13.34
CA ILE A 215 5.69 0.22 -13.84
C ILE A 215 4.93 1.36 -14.57
N PRO A 216 5.17 2.63 -14.22
CA PRO A 216 4.50 3.76 -14.87
C PRO A 216 4.77 3.81 -16.38
N HIS A 217 3.70 3.90 -17.18
CA HIS A 217 3.76 3.96 -18.65
C HIS A 217 4.24 5.32 -19.18
N ASN A 218 4.30 6.36 -18.33
CA ASN A 218 4.82 7.68 -18.67
C ASN A 218 6.33 7.83 -18.42
N ILE A 219 7.03 6.76 -18.07
CA ILE A 219 8.49 6.74 -18.05
C ILE A 219 9.01 6.88 -19.50
N ASN A 220 9.99 7.77 -19.69
CA ASN A 220 10.53 8.13 -21.00
C ASN A 220 11.96 7.63 -21.26
N PHE A 221 12.52 6.83 -20.34
CA PHE A 221 13.80 6.17 -20.52
C PHE A 221 13.61 4.65 -20.66
N LYS A 222 14.63 3.97 -21.19
CA LYS A 222 14.60 2.52 -21.38
C LYS A 222 14.71 1.80 -20.03
N HIS A 223 13.77 0.90 -19.74
CA HIS A 223 13.74 0.05 -18.55
C HIS A 223 13.55 -1.42 -18.93
N ASP A 224 13.83 -2.33 -18.00
CA ASP A 224 13.66 -3.79 -18.16
C ASP A 224 12.26 -4.29 -17.80
N GLY A 225 11.38 -3.39 -17.33
CA GLY A 225 9.98 -3.70 -16.98
C GLY A 225 9.78 -3.93 -15.48
N ILE A 226 10.84 -3.83 -14.68
CA ILE A 226 10.79 -3.92 -13.22
C ILE A 226 10.55 -2.51 -12.67
N ASN A 227 9.45 -2.33 -11.93
CA ASN A 227 9.17 -1.09 -11.22
C ASN A 227 10.04 -0.96 -9.96
N GLU A 228 10.27 0.25 -9.47
CA GLU A 228 10.98 0.51 -8.20
C GLU A 228 10.43 1.78 -7.52
N PRO A 229 10.61 1.96 -6.20
CA PRO A 229 10.02 3.08 -5.48
C PRO A 229 10.43 4.47 -6.00
N ALA A 230 11.61 4.58 -6.64
CA ALA A 230 12.07 5.82 -7.27
C ALA A 230 11.11 6.32 -8.37
N PHE A 231 10.32 5.43 -8.96
CA PHE A 231 9.38 5.76 -10.03
C PHE A 231 8.05 6.34 -9.52
N LEU A 232 7.86 6.46 -8.20
CA LEU A 232 6.68 7.09 -7.60
C LEU A 232 6.44 8.53 -8.09
N THR A 233 7.50 9.25 -8.46
CA THR A 233 7.40 10.60 -9.04
C THR A 233 6.51 10.62 -10.28
N TYR A 234 6.56 9.58 -11.12
CA TYR A 234 5.74 9.49 -12.33
C TYR A 234 4.26 9.28 -12.02
N VAL A 235 3.93 8.64 -10.90
CA VAL A 235 2.55 8.51 -10.39
C VAL A 235 2.04 9.89 -9.98
N ALA A 236 2.81 10.63 -9.19
CA ALA A 236 2.46 11.99 -8.76
C ALA A 236 2.26 12.95 -9.95
N GLU A 237 3.12 12.88 -10.97
CA GLU A 237 2.99 13.67 -12.21
C GLU A 237 1.70 13.36 -12.97
N LYS A 238 1.30 12.08 -13.07
CA LYS A 238 0.06 11.71 -13.74
C LYS A 238 -1.16 12.21 -12.95
N ILE A 239 -1.16 12.06 -11.63
CA ILE A 239 -2.22 12.58 -10.76
C ILE A 239 -2.36 14.10 -10.88
N SER A 240 -1.23 14.82 -10.88
CA SER A 240 -1.17 16.27 -11.09
C SER A 240 -1.88 16.68 -12.38
N LYS A 241 -1.64 15.97 -13.49
CA LYS A 241 -2.33 16.19 -14.77
C LYS A 241 -3.82 15.89 -14.69
N CYS A 242 -4.22 14.78 -14.06
CA CYS A 242 -5.63 14.39 -13.93
C CYS A 242 -6.45 15.38 -13.08
N LEU A 243 -5.84 15.97 -12.06
CA LEU A 243 -6.50 16.93 -11.16
C LEU A 243 -6.28 18.39 -11.56
N SER A 244 -5.50 18.66 -12.61
CA SER A 244 -5.07 20.02 -13.00
C SER A 244 -4.48 20.81 -11.83
N LYS A 245 -3.59 20.16 -11.06
CA LYS A 245 -2.93 20.73 -9.87
C LYS A 245 -1.42 20.69 -10.02
N ASP A 246 -0.75 21.60 -9.32
CA ASP A 246 0.71 21.60 -9.25
C ASP A 246 1.25 20.27 -8.69
N VAL A 247 2.31 19.74 -9.30
CA VAL A 247 2.88 18.45 -8.90
C VAL A 247 3.45 18.48 -7.49
N ASN A 248 4.03 19.60 -7.06
CA ASN A 248 4.59 19.72 -5.71
C ASN A 248 3.47 19.77 -4.66
N TYR A 249 2.33 20.39 -4.99
CA TYR A 249 1.12 20.30 -4.16
C TYR A 249 0.65 18.85 -3.99
N ILE A 250 0.64 18.04 -5.06
CA ILE A 250 0.28 16.62 -4.97
C ILE A 250 1.27 15.88 -4.07
N LYS A 251 2.59 16.07 -4.28
CA LYS A 251 3.65 15.44 -3.47
C LYS A 251 3.50 15.77 -1.99
N ASP A 252 3.28 17.04 -1.65
CA ASP A 252 3.07 17.48 -0.27
C ASP A 252 1.84 16.84 0.35
N LYS A 253 0.71 16.86 -0.35
CA LYS A 253 -0.55 16.33 0.19
C LYS A 253 -0.47 14.83 0.43
N THR A 254 -0.02 14.06 -0.55
CA THR A 254 0.07 12.60 -0.40
C THR A 254 1.09 12.19 0.66
N THR A 255 2.21 12.90 0.76
CA THR A 255 3.22 12.69 1.82
C THR A 255 2.66 12.97 3.21
N ASN A 256 1.97 14.10 3.40
CA ASN A 256 1.36 14.44 4.69
C ASN A 256 0.25 13.46 5.08
N ASN A 257 -0.53 12.96 4.10
CA ASN A 257 -1.51 11.92 4.34
C ASN A 257 -0.84 10.61 4.79
N ALA A 258 0.24 10.19 4.12
CA ALA A 258 0.99 8.99 4.50
C ALA A 258 1.60 9.11 5.91
N LYS A 259 2.24 10.23 6.24
CA LYS A 259 2.75 10.51 7.60
C LYS A 259 1.64 10.44 8.63
N THR A 260 0.51 11.09 8.36
CA THR A 260 -0.66 11.05 9.23
C THR A 260 -1.19 9.62 9.38
N PHE A 261 -1.26 8.85 8.29
CA PHE A 261 -1.80 7.50 8.28
C PHE A 261 -0.94 6.53 9.10
N PHE A 262 0.36 6.48 8.83
CA PHE A 262 1.31 5.56 9.46
C PHE A 262 1.89 6.07 10.79
N ASN A 263 1.64 7.34 11.15
CA ASN A 263 2.18 8.00 12.32
C ASN A 263 3.72 8.01 12.34
N ILE A 264 4.31 8.49 11.24
CA ILE A 264 5.76 8.57 10.99
C ILE A 264 6.21 9.98 10.62
#